data_AF-A0A383E603-F1
#
_entry.id   AF-A0A383E603-F1
#
_cell.length_a   1.000
_cell.length_b   1.000
_cell.length_c   1.000
_cell.angle_alpha   90.00
_cell.angle_beta   90.00
_cell.angle_gamma   90.00
#
_symmetry.space_group_name_H-M   'P 1'
#
loop_
_entity.id
_entity.type
_entity.pdbx_description
1 polymer ?
#
loop_
_entity_poly.entity_id
_entity_poly.type
_entity_poly.pdbx_seq_one_letter_code
_entity_poly.pdbx_strand_id
1 'polypeptide(L)'
;MTAGRPNFLFIITDQQRADHLSCAGNPVLRTPHLDTLAQRGRRFENFYVNSGVCQSNRATIMTGQTVPQHGVWVNGVPLSLESVCYTHLLLAGGYETALFGKAHFQNMSTERPSFRHAAKNLVPPPENLRDALTTIRSGPEYDREMNFENSTDPEADEREGDYYGFERFRVCTWHGDDVQGHYTHWLRARFPDEGNNRSSVNPLPDPRYDAPQA
;
A
#
# COMPACT_ATOMS: atom_id res chain seq x y z
N MET A 1 -36.01 -6.15 27.83
CA MET A 1 -34.78 -6.52 27.08
C MET A 1 -35.11 -7.76 26.27
N THR A 2 -35.04 -7.70 24.93
CA THR A 2 -35.34 -8.84 24.05
C THR A 2 -34.22 -9.88 24.17
N ALA A 3 -34.41 -10.85 25.07
CA ALA A 3 -33.49 -11.97 25.25
C ALA A 3 -33.41 -12.77 23.93
N GLY A 4 -32.31 -12.61 23.19
CA GLY A 4 -32.03 -13.34 21.95
C GLY A 4 -31.30 -12.56 20.85
N ARG A 5 -31.21 -11.22 20.93
CA ARG A 5 -30.51 -10.41 19.91
C ARG A 5 -29.33 -9.64 20.54
N PRO A 6 -28.09 -9.82 20.06
CA PRO A 6 -26.92 -9.14 20.63
C PRO A 6 -26.88 -7.67 20.23
N ASN A 7 -26.35 -6.81 21.11
CA ASN A 7 -25.98 -5.44 20.72
C ASN A 7 -24.58 -5.44 20.10
N PHE A 8 -24.35 -4.58 19.10
CA PHE A 8 -23.05 -4.39 18.49
C PHE A 8 -22.46 -3.04 18.89
N LEU A 9 -21.26 -3.06 19.46
CA LEU A 9 -20.47 -1.85 19.73
C LEU A 9 -19.21 -1.89 18.88
N PHE A 10 -19.13 -0.98 17.90
CA PHE A 10 -17.98 -0.88 17.00
C PHE A 10 -17.13 0.33 17.37
N ILE A 11 -15.91 0.06 17.86
CA ILE A 11 -14.97 1.08 18.33
C ILE A 11 -13.86 1.21 17.29
N ILE A 12 -13.64 2.43 16.79
CA ILE A 12 -12.58 2.74 15.83
C ILE A 12 -11.75 3.89 16.37
N THR A 13 -10.43 3.73 16.32
CA THR A 13 -9.44 4.80 16.52
C THR A 13 -8.93 5.29 15.16
N ASP A 14 -8.53 6.56 15.07
CA ASP A 14 -7.95 7.11 13.85
C ASP A 14 -6.42 7.08 13.94
N GLN A 15 -5.77 6.60 12.88
CA GLN A 15 -4.31 6.54 12.74
C GLN A 15 -3.58 5.74 13.85
N GLN A 16 -4.24 4.75 14.46
CA GLN A 16 -3.60 3.87 15.44
C GLN A 16 -2.69 2.86 14.72
N ARG A 17 -1.42 2.82 15.12
CA ARG A 17 -0.49 1.77 14.70
C ARG A 17 -0.84 0.44 15.37
N ALA A 18 -0.67 -0.66 14.62
CA ALA A 18 -0.96 -2.00 15.12
C ALA A 18 -0.08 -2.39 16.33
N ASP A 19 1.16 -1.89 16.38
CA ASP A 19 2.15 -2.15 17.43
C ASP A 19 2.08 -1.16 18.62
N HIS A 20 1.09 -0.27 18.65
CA HIS A 20 0.88 0.70 19.75
C HIS A 20 -0.14 0.19 20.79
N LEU A 21 -0.02 -1.07 21.19
CA LEU A 21 -0.84 -1.72 22.21
C LEU A 21 0.04 -2.68 23.04
N SER A 22 -0.14 -2.74 24.36
CA SER A 22 0.60 -3.73 25.17
C SER A 22 0.24 -5.17 24.79
N CYS A 23 -1.03 -5.44 24.47
CA CYS A 23 -1.45 -6.75 23.94
C CYS A 23 -0.92 -7.08 22.53
N ALA A 24 -0.28 -6.12 21.85
CA ALA A 24 0.47 -6.31 20.61
C ALA A 24 2.00 -6.33 20.84
N GLY A 25 2.46 -6.46 22.09
CA GLY A 25 3.87 -6.60 22.42
C GLY A 25 4.62 -5.27 22.64
N ASN A 26 3.93 -4.14 22.69
CA ASN A 26 4.59 -2.86 22.97
C ASN A 26 5.19 -2.85 24.39
N PRO A 27 6.50 -2.63 24.57
CA PRO A 27 7.15 -2.72 25.88
C PRO A 27 6.95 -1.48 26.76
N VAL A 28 6.46 -0.37 26.20
CA VAL A 28 6.34 0.92 26.89
C VAL A 28 4.89 1.25 27.22
N LEU A 29 3.99 1.11 26.23
CA LEU A 29 2.59 1.47 26.39
C LEU A 29 1.88 0.47 27.30
N ARG A 30 1.04 0.99 28.20
CA ARG A 30 0.17 0.18 29.05
C ARG A 30 -1.28 0.44 28.67
N THR A 31 -1.93 -0.53 28.04
CA THR A 31 -3.33 -0.42 27.59
C THR A 31 -4.23 -1.47 28.25
N PRO A 32 -4.30 -1.53 29.60
CA PRO A 32 -4.89 -2.66 30.33
C PRO A 32 -6.37 -2.93 30.00
N HIS A 33 -7.15 -1.90 29.65
CA HIS A 33 -8.54 -2.08 29.23
C HIS A 33 -8.68 -2.74 27.86
N LEU A 34 -7.80 -2.39 26.91
CA LEU A 34 -7.77 -3.02 25.59
C LEU A 34 -7.17 -4.43 25.68
N ASP A 35 -6.20 -4.63 26.57
CA ASP A 35 -5.64 -5.95 26.84
C ASP A 35 -6.71 -6.89 27.41
N THR A 36 -7.55 -6.39 28.33
CA THR A 36 -8.69 -7.15 28.88
C THR A 36 -9.71 -7.51 27.79
N LEU A 37 -9.99 -6.59 26.86
CA LEU A 37 -10.87 -6.86 25.73
C LEU A 37 -10.29 -7.93 24.81
N ALA A 38 -8.99 -7.85 24.51
CA ALA A 38 -8.29 -8.83 23.69
C ALA A 38 -8.28 -10.23 24.35
N GLN A 39 -8.07 -10.31 25.66
CA GLN A 39 -8.07 -11.57 26.43
C GLN A 39 -9.46 -12.22 26.50
N ARG A 40 -10.53 -11.43 26.58
CA ARG A 40 -11.91 -11.92 26.66
C ARG A 40 -12.53 -12.20 25.28
N GLY A 41 -11.82 -11.86 24.20
CA GLY A 41 -12.30 -11.97 22.84
C GLY A 41 -11.26 -12.59 21.92
N ARG A 42 -11.19 -12.09 20.69
CA ARG A 42 -10.22 -12.51 19.68
C ARG A 42 -9.47 -11.30 19.15
N ARG A 43 -8.15 -11.31 19.25
CA ARG A 43 -7.26 -10.37 18.54
C ARG A 43 -6.80 -11.02 17.24
N PHE A 44 -6.88 -10.28 16.14
CA PHE A 44 -6.30 -10.67 14.86
C PHE A 44 -4.94 -10.01 14.72
N GLU A 45 -3.89 -10.81 14.53
CA GLU A 45 -2.52 -10.29 14.39
C GLU A 45 -2.28 -9.71 13.00
N ASN A 46 -2.90 -10.33 12.00
CA ASN A 46 -2.84 -9.95 10.60
C ASN A 46 -4.19 -9.38 10.16
N PHE A 47 -4.41 -8.09 10.43
CA PHE A 47 -5.62 -7.38 10.01
C PHE A 47 -5.22 -6.11 9.25
N TYR A 48 -5.48 -6.10 7.94
CA TYR A 48 -5.04 -5.04 7.06
C TYR A 48 -6.22 -4.16 6.62
N VAL A 49 -5.95 -2.86 6.55
CA VAL A 49 -6.88 -1.90 5.95
C VAL A 49 -6.86 -2.03 4.43
N ASN A 50 -7.98 -1.78 3.76
CA ASN A 50 -8.01 -1.75 2.29
C ASN A 50 -7.33 -0.49 1.74
N SER A 51 -7.27 0.58 2.53
CA SER A 51 -6.60 1.83 2.19
C SER A 51 -5.93 2.44 3.42
N GLY A 52 -4.74 3.02 3.25
CA GLY A 52 -4.09 3.85 4.27
C GLY A 52 -4.71 5.24 4.44
N VAL A 53 -5.72 5.60 3.64
CA VAL A 53 -6.37 6.91 3.65
C VAL A 53 -7.68 6.85 4.44
N CYS A 54 -7.93 7.86 5.28
CA CYS A 54 -9.00 7.79 6.27
C CYS A 54 -10.42 7.71 5.68
N GLN A 55 -10.80 8.56 4.71
CA GLN A 55 -12.14 8.50 4.07
C GLN A 55 -12.34 7.22 3.26
N SER A 56 -11.33 6.83 2.47
CA SER A 56 -11.33 5.62 1.64
C SER A 56 -11.52 4.35 2.48
N ASN A 57 -10.74 4.19 3.55
CA ASN A 57 -10.85 3.02 4.42
C ASN A 57 -12.19 2.98 5.20
N ARG A 58 -12.71 4.15 5.59
CA ARG A 58 -14.03 4.23 6.26
C ARG A 58 -15.16 3.86 5.30
N ALA A 59 -15.06 4.23 4.02
CA ALA A 59 -15.98 3.76 3.00
C ALA A 59 -15.94 2.23 2.86
N THR A 60 -14.74 1.63 2.80
CA THR A 60 -14.58 0.17 2.79
C THR A 60 -15.24 -0.49 4.00
N ILE A 61 -15.02 0.04 5.21
CA ILE A 61 -15.64 -0.48 6.44
C ILE A 61 -17.17 -0.41 6.38
N MET A 62 -17.72 0.70 5.87
CA MET A 62 -19.17 0.89 5.82
C MET A 62 -19.85 0.01 4.78
N THR A 63 -19.25 -0.17 3.60
CA THR A 63 -19.89 -0.89 2.48
C THR A 63 -19.47 -2.36 2.38
N GLY A 64 -18.34 -2.74 2.99
CA GLY A 64 -17.71 -4.05 2.79
C GLY A 64 -17.08 -4.21 1.39
N GLN A 65 -16.96 -3.13 0.62
CA GLN A 65 -16.41 -3.12 -0.73
C GLN A 65 -14.96 -2.61 -0.74
N THR A 66 -14.20 -2.97 -1.76
CA THR A 66 -12.85 -2.43 -1.98
C THR A 66 -12.88 -1.02 -2.58
N VAL A 67 -11.79 -0.26 -2.47
CA VAL A 67 -11.68 1.11 -3.00
C VAL A 67 -12.15 1.25 -4.46
N PRO A 68 -11.74 0.39 -5.40
CA PRO A 68 -12.21 0.49 -6.79
C PRO A 68 -13.72 0.30 -6.96
N GLN A 69 -14.36 -0.47 -6.08
CA GLN A 69 -15.79 -0.78 -6.17
C GLN A 69 -16.67 0.36 -5.64
N HIS A 70 -16.27 0.99 -4.53
CA HIS A 70 -17.03 2.11 -3.96
C HIS A 70 -16.55 3.50 -4.46
N GLY A 71 -15.40 3.58 -5.14
CA GLY A 71 -14.93 4.78 -5.84
C GLY A 71 -14.34 5.90 -4.96
N VAL A 72 -14.21 5.67 -3.65
CA VAL A 72 -13.66 6.66 -2.72
C VAL A 72 -12.14 6.48 -2.65
N TRP A 73 -11.44 7.07 -3.61
CA TRP A 73 -9.99 6.89 -3.76
C TRP A 73 -9.17 7.70 -2.75
N VAL A 74 -9.60 8.92 -2.46
CA VAL A 74 -8.90 9.86 -1.58
C VAL A 74 -9.88 10.63 -0.70
N ASN A 75 -9.37 11.27 0.34
CA ASN A 75 -10.14 12.26 1.10
C ASN A 75 -10.64 13.36 0.16
N GLY A 76 -11.89 13.77 0.33
CA GLY A 76 -12.54 14.72 -0.58
C GLY A 76 -13.47 14.06 -1.61
N VAL A 77 -13.40 12.75 -1.83
CA VAL A 77 -14.39 12.05 -2.69
C VAL A 77 -15.49 11.49 -1.79
N PRO A 78 -16.73 12.04 -1.84
CA PRO A 78 -17.81 11.54 -0.98
C PRO A 78 -18.20 10.11 -1.36
N LEU A 79 -18.52 9.29 -0.37
CA LEU A 79 -19.23 8.04 -0.59
C LEU A 79 -20.61 8.33 -1.19
N SER A 80 -21.00 7.58 -2.23
CA SER A 80 -22.31 7.74 -2.86
C SER A 80 -23.43 7.51 -1.84
N LEU A 81 -24.47 8.35 -1.89
CA LEU A 81 -25.68 8.15 -1.08
C LEU A 81 -26.47 6.92 -1.52
N GLU A 82 -26.18 6.37 -2.70
CA GLU A 82 -26.76 5.12 -3.21
C GLU A 82 -26.02 3.88 -2.68
N SER A 83 -24.87 4.05 -2.00
CA SER A 83 -24.12 2.93 -1.45
C SER A 83 -24.86 2.28 -0.27
N VAL A 84 -25.05 0.96 -0.34
CA VAL A 84 -25.55 0.18 0.78
C VAL A 84 -24.45 0.04 1.83
N CYS A 85 -24.72 0.53 3.05
CA CYS A 85 -23.85 0.37 4.19
C CYS A 85 -24.36 -0.74 5.13
N TYR A 86 -23.48 -1.33 5.95
CA TYR A 86 -23.87 -2.34 6.94
C TYR A 86 -24.92 -1.79 7.93
N THR A 87 -24.96 -0.47 8.15
CA THR A 87 -25.98 0.19 8.97
C THR A 87 -27.39 0.09 8.37
N HIS A 88 -27.53 0.16 7.04
CA HIS A 88 -28.81 -0.10 6.36
C HIS A 88 -29.26 -1.54 6.60
N LEU A 89 -28.33 -2.50 6.56
CA LEU A 89 -28.63 -3.90 6.82
C LEU A 89 -29.02 -4.14 8.28
N LEU A 90 -28.35 -3.49 9.24
CA LEU A 90 -28.71 -3.52 10.65
C LEU A 90 -30.10 -2.94 10.90
N LEU A 91 -30.42 -1.79 10.30
CA LEU A 91 -31.76 -1.17 10.38
C LEU A 91 -32.84 -2.11 9.81
N ALA A 92 -32.60 -2.70 8.64
CA ALA A 92 -33.51 -3.68 8.04
C ALA A 92 -33.67 -4.94 8.92
N GLY A 93 -32.63 -5.34 9.65
CA GLY A 93 -32.66 -6.38 10.67
C GLY A 93 -33.34 -5.98 11.99
N GLY A 94 -33.92 -4.78 12.05
CA GLY A 94 -34.63 -4.25 13.22
C GLY A 94 -33.71 -3.79 14.35
N TYR A 95 -32.46 -3.43 14.06
CA TYR A 95 -31.57 -2.77 15.02
C TYR A 95 -31.69 -1.26 14.91
N GLU A 96 -31.48 -0.56 16.01
CA GLU A 96 -31.21 0.87 15.98
C GLU A 96 -29.71 1.10 15.74
N THR A 97 -29.37 2.09 14.92
CA THR A 97 -27.98 2.43 14.62
C THR A 97 -27.68 3.85 15.07
N ALA A 98 -26.56 4.03 15.77
CA ALA A 98 -26.07 5.35 16.18
C ALA A 98 -24.57 5.45 15.91
N LEU A 99 -24.11 6.67 15.58
CA LEU A 99 -22.71 7.00 15.39
C LEU A 99 -22.33 8.15 16.32
N PHE A 100 -21.27 7.96 17.09
CA PHE A 100 -20.69 8.99 17.95
C PHE A 100 -19.23 9.18 17.57
N GLY A 101 -18.87 10.37 17.09
CA GLY A 101 -17.51 10.71 16.68
C GLY A 101 -17.35 10.94 15.18
N LYS A 102 -16.20 10.55 14.62
CA LYS A 102 -15.80 10.86 13.24
C LYS A 102 -16.35 9.83 12.25
N ALA A 103 -17.25 10.27 11.37
CA ALA A 103 -17.78 9.48 10.25
C ALA A 103 -16.87 9.55 9.02
N HIS A 104 -16.62 10.77 8.51
CA HIS A 104 -15.80 11.03 7.33
C HIS A 104 -16.23 10.27 6.05
N PHE A 105 -17.54 10.08 5.85
CA PHE A 105 -18.10 9.48 4.63
C PHE A 105 -18.34 10.52 3.52
N GLN A 106 -18.49 11.77 3.92
CA GLN A 106 -18.71 12.91 3.05
C GLN A 106 -17.89 14.10 3.52
N ASN A 107 -17.70 15.06 2.62
CA ASN A 107 -17.06 16.31 2.96
C ASN A 107 -18.08 17.19 3.69
N MET A 108 -17.77 17.55 4.92
CA MET A 108 -18.57 18.53 5.69
C MET A 108 -18.06 19.95 5.40
N SER A 109 -17.81 20.23 4.13
CA SER A 109 -17.29 21.51 3.66
C SER A 109 -17.85 21.81 2.27
N THR A 110 -18.18 23.08 2.04
CA THR A 110 -18.46 23.61 0.70
C THR A 110 -17.17 23.85 -0.10
N GLU A 111 -16.02 23.79 0.56
CA GLU A 111 -14.73 23.80 -0.10
C GLU A 111 -14.66 22.59 -1.02
N ARG A 112 -14.46 22.85 -2.31
CA ARG A 112 -14.18 21.78 -3.26
C ARG A 112 -12.90 21.07 -2.79
N PRO A 113 -12.77 19.75 -3.03
CA PRO A 113 -11.50 19.06 -2.81
C PRO A 113 -10.41 19.91 -3.44
N SER A 114 -9.40 20.29 -2.66
CA SER A 114 -8.25 20.97 -3.21
C SER A 114 -7.46 19.92 -4.00
N PHE A 115 -7.87 19.71 -5.24
CA PHE A 115 -6.89 19.38 -6.26
C PHE A 115 -5.86 20.50 -6.15
N ARG A 116 -4.58 20.16 -5.93
CA ARG A 116 -3.52 21.14 -6.16
C ARG A 116 -3.63 21.54 -7.62
N HIS A 117 -4.41 22.59 -7.88
CA HIS A 117 -4.29 23.32 -9.11
C HIS A 117 -2.90 23.92 -9.08
N ALA A 118 -2.16 23.77 -10.18
CA ALA A 118 -0.90 24.48 -10.36
C ALA A 118 -1.12 25.96 -9.95
N ALA A 119 -0.17 26.54 -9.21
CA ALA A 119 -0.31 27.90 -8.71
C ALA A 119 -0.76 28.87 -9.82
N LYS A 120 -1.54 29.91 -9.50
CA LYS A 120 -2.22 30.80 -10.47
C LYS A 120 -1.32 31.46 -11.52
N ASN A 121 0.00 31.42 -11.33
CA ASN A 121 1.01 32.01 -12.19
C ASN A 121 1.82 30.95 -12.98
N LEU A 122 1.38 29.69 -12.93
CA LEU A 122 2.04 28.57 -13.58
C LEU A 122 1.20 28.10 -14.77
N VAL A 123 1.87 27.87 -15.89
CA VAL A 123 1.26 27.35 -17.11
C VAL A 123 1.02 25.85 -16.90
N PRO A 124 -0.20 25.31 -17.14
CA PRO A 124 -0.41 23.88 -17.08
C PRO A 124 0.52 23.17 -18.06
N PRO A 125 1.05 21.98 -17.72
CA PRO A 125 1.88 21.24 -18.66
C PRO A 125 1.07 20.93 -19.94
N PRO A 126 1.73 20.90 -21.11
CA PRO A 126 1.14 20.46 -22.37
C PRO A 126 0.36 19.15 -22.22
N GLU A 127 -0.67 18.91 -23.04
CA GLU A 127 -1.61 17.78 -22.89
C GLU A 127 -0.91 16.42 -22.90
N ASN A 128 0.16 16.29 -23.67
CA ASN A 128 1.02 15.10 -23.70
C ASN A 128 1.90 14.93 -22.44
N LEU A 129 1.84 15.83 -21.46
CA LEU A 129 2.63 15.84 -20.23
C LEU A 129 1.74 16.02 -18.98
N ARG A 130 0.42 15.86 -19.15
CA ARG A 130 -0.56 16.08 -18.08
C ARG A 130 -0.58 14.95 -17.04
N ASP A 131 -0.30 13.72 -17.47
CA ASP A 131 -0.24 12.55 -16.60
C ASP A 131 1.21 12.13 -16.34
N ALA A 132 1.42 11.27 -15.34
CA ALA A 132 2.77 10.78 -14.99
C ALA A 132 3.45 10.01 -16.13
N LEU A 133 2.69 9.56 -17.14
CA LEU A 133 3.16 8.90 -18.34
C LEU A 133 2.44 9.47 -19.56
N THR A 134 3.19 9.76 -20.61
CA THR A 134 2.71 10.42 -21.83
C THR A 134 2.14 9.43 -22.87
N THR A 135 2.48 8.15 -22.70
CA THR A 135 1.97 6.97 -23.39
C THR A 135 2.16 5.76 -22.47
N ILE A 136 1.17 4.85 -22.39
CA ILE A 136 1.40 3.53 -21.78
C ILE A 136 2.24 2.73 -22.77
N ARG A 137 3.50 2.47 -22.42
CA ARG A 137 4.39 1.63 -23.24
C ARG A 137 3.81 0.23 -23.35
N SER A 138 3.71 -0.28 -24.57
CA SER A 138 3.33 -1.66 -24.88
C SER A 138 4.00 -2.08 -26.20
N GLY A 139 4.17 -3.38 -26.42
CA GLY A 139 4.86 -3.91 -27.61
C GLY A 139 6.33 -4.26 -27.37
N PRO A 140 7.06 -4.65 -28.44
CA PRO A 140 8.42 -5.23 -28.34
C PRO A 140 9.45 -4.32 -27.67
N GLU A 141 9.26 -2.99 -27.65
CA GLU A 141 10.12 -2.08 -26.90
C GLU A 141 9.84 -2.06 -25.39
N TYR A 142 8.59 -2.28 -24.96
CA TYR A 142 8.22 -2.41 -23.54
C TYR A 142 8.71 -3.75 -22.96
N ASP A 143 8.59 -4.82 -23.74
CA ASP A 143 9.05 -6.16 -23.35
C ASP A 143 10.59 -6.23 -23.15
N ARG A 144 11.34 -5.23 -23.62
CA ARG A 144 12.79 -5.09 -23.32
C ARG A 144 13.07 -4.79 -21.85
N GLU A 145 12.16 -4.13 -21.13
CA GLU A 145 12.33 -3.86 -19.69
C GLU A 145 12.23 -5.16 -18.85
N MET A 146 11.63 -6.23 -19.42
CA MET A 146 11.44 -7.55 -18.79
C MET A 146 12.43 -8.62 -19.30
N ASN A 147 13.26 -8.31 -20.30
CA ASN A 147 14.07 -9.32 -21.01
C ASN A 147 15.37 -9.72 -20.27
N PHE A 148 15.60 -9.18 -19.07
CA PHE A 148 16.82 -9.42 -18.28
C PHE A 148 16.74 -10.64 -17.36
N GLU A 149 15.56 -11.26 -17.24
CA GLU A 149 15.30 -12.35 -16.28
C GLU A 149 16.15 -13.61 -16.49
N ASN A 150 16.64 -13.85 -17.71
CA ASN A 150 17.36 -15.09 -18.08
C ASN A 150 18.53 -14.88 -19.05
N SER A 151 19.02 -13.66 -19.21
CA SER A 151 20.10 -13.39 -20.16
C SER A 151 21.45 -13.89 -19.61
N THR A 152 22.03 -14.90 -20.24
CA THR A 152 23.39 -15.40 -19.96
C THR A 152 24.44 -14.76 -20.86
N ASP A 153 24.01 -13.86 -21.75
CA ASP A 153 24.84 -13.24 -22.77
C ASP A 153 24.93 -11.72 -22.52
N PRO A 154 26.08 -11.22 -22.03
CA PRO A 154 26.29 -9.80 -21.80
C PRO A 154 26.09 -8.95 -23.07
N GLU A 155 26.39 -9.46 -24.27
CA GLU A 155 26.22 -8.70 -25.51
C GLU A 155 24.74 -8.57 -25.92
N ALA A 156 23.88 -9.50 -25.49
CA ALA A 156 22.43 -9.40 -25.69
C ALA A 156 21.82 -8.29 -24.82
N ASP A 157 22.35 -8.10 -23.60
CA ASP A 157 21.94 -7.05 -22.66
C ASP A 157 22.52 -5.68 -23.02
N GLU A 158 23.67 -5.67 -23.72
CA GLU A 158 24.36 -4.47 -24.19
C GLU A 158 23.88 -3.96 -25.56
N ARG A 159 22.86 -4.57 -26.19
CA ARG A 159 22.36 -4.09 -27.50
C ARG A 159 21.92 -2.63 -27.41
N GLU A 160 22.76 -1.77 -27.99
CA GLU A 160 22.61 -0.32 -28.03
C GLU A 160 21.22 0.08 -28.54
N GLY A 161 20.60 1.01 -27.81
CA GLY A 161 19.27 1.52 -28.10
C GLY A 161 18.90 2.68 -27.17
N ASP A 162 17.91 3.46 -27.57
CA ASP A 162 17.44 4.67 -26.90
C ASP A 162 16.68 4.34 -25.60
N TYR A 163 17.40 3.95 -24.54
CA TYR A 163 16.79 3.84 -23.22
C TYR A 163 16.62 5.24 -22.65
N TYR A 164 15.46 5.85 -22.90
CA TYR A 164 15.09 7.19 -22.41
C TYR A 164 16.11 8.31 -22.78
N GLY A 165 16.70 8.28 -23.96
CA GLY A 165 17.63 9.29 -24.47
C GLY A 165 19.10 8.94 -24.28
N PHE A 166 19.42 7.83 -23.62
CA PHE A 166 20.80 7.46 -23.28
C PHE A 166 21.36 6.48 -24.31
N GLU A 167 22.39 6.90 -25.04
CA GLU A 167 23.10 6.07 -26.03
C GLU A 167 23.77 4.84 -25.40
N ARG A 168 24.14 4.96 -24.11
CA ARG A 168 24.72 3.86 -23.32
C ARG A 168 24.14 3.87 -21.92
N PHE A 169 23.73 2.70 -21.45
CA PHE A 169 23.22 2.51 -20.10
C PHE A 169 23.67 1.16 -19.53
N ARG A 170 23.59 1.04 -18.21
CA ARG A 170 23.80 -0.19 -17.44
C ARG A 170 22.68 -0.27 -16.41
N VAL A 171 21.95 -1.37 -16.40
CA VAL A 171 20.78 -1.57 -15.52
C VAL A 171 21.04 -2.61 -14.45
N CYS A 172 20.48 -2.33 -13.27
CA CYS A 172 20.37 -3.21 -12.13
C CYS A 172 18.88 -3.44 -11.92
N THR A 173 18.39 -4.63 -12.24
CA THR A 173 16.96 -4.97 -12.17
C THR A 173 16.70 -5.88 -10.96
N TRP A 174 15.42 -6.03 -10.57
CA TRP A 174 15.01 -6.76 -9.36
C TRP A 174 15.57 -6.17 -8.05
N HIS A 175 15.43 -6.87 -6.92
CA HIS A 175 15.79 -6.35 -5.60
C HIS A 175 16.32 -7.45 -4.65
N GLY A 176 17.11 -7.05 -3.65
CA GLY A 176 17.60 -7.97 -2.62
C GLY A 176 18.71 -8.90 -3.12
N ASP A 177 18.59 -10.18 -2.81
CA ASP A 177 19.45 -11.26 -3.28
C ASP A 177 19.24 -11.62 -4.75
N ASP A 178 18.05 -11.35 -5.28
CA ASP A 178 17.65 -11.68 -6.65
C ASP A 178 17.94 -10.57 -7.67
N VAL A 179 18.87 -9.65 -7.38
CA VAL A 179 19.22 -8.57 -8.32
C VAL A 179 19.74 -9.16 -9.64
N GLN A 180 19.41 -8.55 -10.78
CA GLN A 180 19.79 -9.05 -12.10
C GLN A 180 20.34 -7.95 -13.04
N GLY A 181 20.57 -8.30 -14.32
CA GLY A 181 21.10 -7.39 -15.35
C GLY A 181 22.62 -7.22 -15.31
N HIS A 182 23.09 -6.03 -15.71
CA HIS A 182 24.52 -5.75 -15.93
C HIS A 182 25.35 -5.88 -14.65
N TYR A 183 24.76 -5.63 -13.48
CA TYR A 183 25.42 -5.81 -12.20
C TYR A 183 25.76 -7.29 -11.93
N THR A 184 24.88 -8.22 -12.33
CA THR A 184 25.17 -9.66 -12.25
C THR A 184 26.40 -10.00 -13.06
N HIS A 185 26.43 -9.61 -14.34
CA HIS A 185 27.54 -9.90 -15.25
C HIS A 185 28.87 -9.33 -14.75
N TRP A 186 28.87 -8.09 -14.26
CA TRP A 186 30.04 -7.49 -13.63
C TRP A 186 30.50 -8.30 -12.41
N LEU A 187 29.56 -8.72 -11.55
CA LEU A 187 29.86 -9.52 -10.37
C LEU A 187 30.46 -10.87 -10.77
N ARG A 188 29.89 -11.56 -11.77
CA ARG A 188 30.39 -12.83 -12.32
C ARG A 188 31.83 -12.71 -12.80
N ALA A 189 32.09 -11.69 -13.61
CA ALA A 189 33.38 -11.48 -14.26
C ALA A 189 34.49 -11.16 -13.26
N ARG A 190 34.14 -10.56 -12.11
CA ARG A 190 35.10 -10.10 -11.10
C ARG A 190 35.23 -11.05 -9.92
N PHE A 191 34.19 -11.85 -9.65
CA PHE A 191 34.11 -12.79 -8.55
C PHE A 191 33.50 -14.11 -9.05
N PRO A 192 34.33 -15.08 -9.51
CA PRO A 192 33.85 -16.32 -10.13
C PRO A 192 32.97 -17.20 -9.23
N ASP A 193 33.06 -17.03 -7.90
CA ASP A 193 32.25 -17.73 -6.89
C ASP A 193 30.98 -16.94 -6.49
N GLU A 194 30.37 -16.29 -7.48
CA GLU A 194 29.23 -15.36 -7.36
C GLU A 194 28.03 -15.86 -6.55
N GLY A 195 27.77 -17.18 -6.56
CA GLY A 195 26.59 -17.78 -5.94
C GLY A 195 26.53 -17.59 -4.43
N ASN A 196 27.67 -17.37 -3.78
CA ASN A 196 27.73 -17.07 -2.34
C ASN A 196 27.57 -15.58 -1.99
N ASN A 197 27.85 -14.67 -2.93
CA ASN A 197 27.93 -13.23 -2.62
C ASN A 197 26.59 -12.50 -2.72
N ARG A 198 25.56 -13.17 -3.22
CA ARG A 198 24.21 -12.63 -3.34
C ARG A 198 23.21 -13.38 -2.48
N SER A 199 23.65 -14.31 -1.64
CA SER A 199 22.75 -15.22 -0.94
C SER A 199 22.15 -14.59 0.31
N SER A 200 20.82 -14.63 0.44
CA SER A 200 20.13 -14.40 1.72
C SER A 200 20.45 -15.47 2.78
N VAL A 201 21.04 -16.59 2.35
CA VAL A 201 21.27 -17.79 3.17
C VAL A 201 22.63 -17.78 3.89
N ASN A 202 23.51 -16.80 3.61
CA ASN A 202 24.78 -16.63 4.35
C ASN A 202 25.33 -15.19 4.34
N PRO A 203 24.64 -14.20 4.94
CA PRO A 203 25.14 -12.83 5.00
C PRO A 203 26.40 -12.74 5.89
N LEU A 204 27.31 -11.81 5.56
CA LEU A 204 28.42 -11.49 6.46
C LEU A 204 27.85 -10.98 7.80
N PRO A 205 28.28 -11.51 8.96
CA PRO A 205 27.76 -11.06 10.24
C PRO A 205 28.14 -9.60 10.49
N ASP A 206 27.14 -8.74 10.67
CA ASP A 206 27.33 -7.36 11.10
C ASP A 206 27.09 -7.27 12.63
N PRO A 207 28.11 -7.03 13.45
CA PRO A 207 27.97 -7.04 14.91
C PRO A 207 27.16 -5.85 15.45
N ARG A 208 26.74 -4.91 14.60
CA ARG A 208 25.99 -3.72 15.03
C ARG A 208 24.49 -3.96 15.16
N TYR A 209 23.94 -4.97 14.49
CA TYR A 209 22.50 -5.22 14.48
C TYR A 209 22.19 -6.73 14.43
N ASP A 210 21.23 -7.16 15.24
CA ASP A 210 20.58 -8.46 15.11
C ASP A 210 19.13 -8.19 14.70
N ALA A 211 18.77 -8.52 13.46
CA ALA A 211 17.46 -8.24 12.89
C ALA A 211 16.81 -9.53 12.40
N PRO A 212 15.75 -10.04 13.05
CA PRO A 212 14.89 -11.03 12.41
C PRO A 212 14.15 -10.37 11.25
N GLN A 213 14.39 -10.89 10.04
CA GLN A 213 13.82 -10.43 8.77
C GLN A 213 12.28 -10.36 8.85
N ALA A 214 11.72 -9.24 8.40
CA ALA A 214 10.30 -9.02 8.17
C ALA A 214 9.89 -9.51 6.79
#